data_AF-A0A6A7Y8B6-F1
#
_entry.id   AF-A0A6A7Y8B6-F1
#
_cell.length_a   1.000
_cell.length_b   1.000
_cell.length_c   1.000
_cell.angle_alpha   90.00
_cell.angle_beta   90.00
_cell.angle_gamma   90.00
#
_symmetry.space_group_name_H-M   'P 1'
#
loop_
_entity.id
_entity.type
_entity.pdbx_description
1 polymer ?
#
loop_
_entity_poly.entity_id
_entity_poly.type
_entity_poly.pdbx_seq_one_letter_code
_entity_poly.pdbx_strand_id
1 'polypeptide(L)'
;MVSAALQGQGIRLRAADLLALREGVPRDARHRPATRRPGALPAKPAGAGMDLREIRAFAEGDDARRIDPAATARTGSPHVRTFHEDRDDTVLLVADFRGPMLWGTGSRLRSVAAAHVLARRGWQAVARGATVGALAVGARGITALPGAAGAPHMSRLCHLLALWHDEALEAASEARAAEGPGGDGGLTEALVRAARLAPSGGEVMIATGPDGVAPVDEPALARLARRRRVRLVLPLDPIETAPPPAPLPVRAGALARLARLCPLETAPLAARLRALNVTLEVLSDDSV
;
A
#
# COMPACT_ATOMS: atom_id res chain seq x y z
N MET A 1 -8.32 -23.10 12.89
CA MET A 1 -9.67 -22.50 13.01
C MET A 1 -9.60 -21.46 14.12
N VAL A 2 -9.84 -20.19 13.80
CA VAL A 2 -9.78 -19.07 14.76
C VAL A 2 -10.78 -19.27 15.89
N SER A 3 -10.28 -19.23 17.14
CA SER A 3 -11.07 -19.39 18.37
C SER A 3 -12.25 -18.41 18.43
N ALA A 4 -13.36 -18.81 19.06
CA ALA A 4 -14.58 -18.01 19.17
C ALA A 4 -14.35 -16.60 19.76
N ALA A 5 -13.44 -16.47 20.73
CA ALA A 5 -13.08 -15.19 21.34
C ALA A 5 -12.44 -14.19 20.35
N LEU A 6 -11.85 -14.69 19.25
CA LEU A 6 -11.20 -13.88 18.24
C LEU A 6 -12.12 -13.55 17.06
N GLN A 7 -13.38 -14.02 17.05
CA GLN A 7 -14.30 -13.81 15.92
C GLN A 7 -15.04 -12.46 15.92
N GLY A 8 -14.77 -11.60 16.91
CA GLY A 8 -15.40 -10.29 17.07
C GLY A 8 -15.12 -9.33 15.92
N GLN A 9 -16.06 -8.40 15.69
CA GLN A 9 -15.84 -7.27 14.79
C GLN A 9 -14.66 -6.43 15.27
N GLY A 10 -13.86 -5.91 14.34
CA GLY A 10 -12.63 -5.17 14.65
C GLY A 10 -11.45 -6.05 15.11
N ILE A 11 -11.69 -7.30 15.50
CA ILE A 11 -10.64 -8.26 15.85
C ILE A 11 -10.30 -9.11 14.63
N ARG A 12 -11.27 -9.83 14.06
CA ARG A 12 -11.05 -10.67 12.88
C ARG A 12 -11.30 -9.89 11.60
N LEU A 13 -10.35 -9.94 10.68
CA LEU A 13 -10.51 -9.37 9.35
C LEU A 13 -11.33 -10.32 8.45
N ARG A 14 -12.52 -9.91 8.01
CA ARG A 14 -13.31 -10.72 7.07
C ARG A 14 -13.13 -10.21 5.65
N ALA A 15 -13.01 -11.13 4.70
CA ALA A 15 -12.93 -10.76 3.29
C ALA A 15 -14.15 -9.95 2.83
N ALA A 16 -15.34 -10.27 3.36
CA ALA A 16 -16.59 -9.54 3.07
C ALA A 16 -16.47 -8.04 3.39
N ASP A 17 -15.86 -7.69 4.53
CA ASP A 17 -15.68 -6.31 4.96
C ASP A 17 -14.78 -5.55 3.95
N LEU A 18 -13.71 -6.19 3.49
CA LEU A 18 -12.80 -5.62 2.49
C LEU A 18 -13.42 -5.52 1.08
N LEU A 19 -14.29 -6.47 0.72
CA LEU A 19 -15.01 -6.46 -0.56
C LEU A 19 -16.06 -5.34 -0.59
N ALA A 20 -16.74 -5.10 0.53
CA ALA A 20 -17.76 -4.05 0.66
C ALA A 20 -17.20 -2.64 0.40
N LEU A 21 -15.91 -2.42 0.70
CA LEU A 21 -15.22 -1.14 0.42
C LEU A 21 -15.23 -0.73 -1.05
N ARG A 22 -15.51 -1.66 -1.97
CA ARG A 22 -15.62 -1.38 -3.41
C ARG A 22 -16.71 -0.33 -3.72
N GLU A 23 -17.81 -0.34 -2.97
CA GLU A 23 -18.98 0.52 -3.25
C GLU A 23 -18.73 1.99 -2.91
N GLY A 24 -17.91 2.25 -1.88
CA GLY A 24 -17.55 3.60 -1.46
C GLY A 24 -16.44 4.27 -2.26
N VAL A 25 -15.88 3.60 -3.26
CA VAL A 25 -14.83 4.16 -4.12
C VAL A 25 -15.45 4.97 -5.26
N PRO A 26 -15.21 6.28 -5.35
CA PRO A 26 -15.64 7.08 -6.49
C PRO A 26 -15.10 6.43 -7.76
N ARG A 27 -16.01 6.14 -8.69
CA ARG A 27 -15.61 5.75 -10.04
C ARG A 27 -15.14 7.02 -10.71
N ASP A 28 -13.87 7.34 -10.51
CA ASP A 28 -13.24 8.39 -11.30
C ASP A 28 -13.51 8.08 -12.77
N ALA A 29 -13.93 9.10 -13.52
CA ALA A 29 -14.30 8.93 -14.91
C ALA A 29 -13.13 8.24 -15.60
N ARG A 30 -13.35 6.98 -16.02
CA ARG A 30 -12.31 6.12 -16.60
C ARG A 30 -11.45 6.98 -17.48
N HIS A 31 -10.14 6.98 -17.26
CA HIS A 31 -9.21 7.49 -18.25
C HIS A 31 -9.33 6.54 -19.45
N ARG A 32 -10.31 6.81 -20.30
CA ARG A 32 -10.60 6.06 -21.51
C ARG A 32 -9.54 6.54 -22.50
N PRO A 33 -8.59 5.69 -22.92
CA PRO A 33 -7.77 6.04 -24.06
C PRO A 33 -8.75 6.28 -25.22
N ALA A 34 -8.66 7.43 -25.88
CA ALA A 34 -9.61 7.85 -26.91
C ALA A 34 -9.52 7.00 -28.21
N THR A 35 -8.79 5.89 -28.20
CA THR A 35 -8.40 5.15 -29.41
C THR A 35 -8.68 3.66 -29.28
N ARG A 36 -9.96 3.30 -29.26
CA ARG A 36 -10.39 2.03 -29.86
C ARG A 36 -11.43 2.31 -30.92
N ARG A 37 -10.95 2.68 -32.12
CA ARG A 37 -11.75 2.55 -33.34
C ARG A 37 -11.77 1.07 -33.75
N PRO A 38 -12.94 0.48 -34.06
CA PRO A 38 -13.00 -0.85 -34.66
C PRO A 38 -12.24 -0.85 -35.99
N GLY A 39 -11.29 -1.77 -36.16
CA GLY A 39 -10.61 -2.01 -37.46
C GLY A 39 -9.14 -1.59 -37.58
N ALA A 40 -8.49 -1.06 -36.54
CA ALA A 40 -7.05 -0.80 -36.60
C ALA A 40 -6.26 -2.09 -36.29
N LEU A 41 -5.48 -2.59 -37.26
CA LEU A 41 -4.52 -3.67 -37.03
C LEU A 41 -3.50 -3.25 -35.96
N PRO A 42 -3.07 -4.16 -35.08
CA PRO A 42 -2.05 -3.86 -34.09
C PRO A 42 -0.70 -3.67 -34.80
N ALA A 43 -0.26 -2.42 -34.92
CA ALA A 43 1.13 -2.13 -35.22
C ALA A 43 1.96 -2.53 -33.99
N LYS A 44 2.93 -3.42 -34.20
CA LYS A 44 3.86 -3.91 -33.18
C LYS A 44 4.73 -2.72 -32.72
N PRO A 45 4.70 -2.29 -31.45
CA PRO A 45 5.61 -1.25 -31.01
C PRO A 45 6.91 -1.92 -30.54
N ALA A 46 8.01 -1.54 -31.18
CA ALA A 46 9.32 -1.68 -30.58
C ALA A 46 9.48 -0.58 -29.54
N GLY A 47 9.52 -0.99 -28.26
CA GLY A 47 10.25 -0.34 -27.17
C GLY A 47 10.09 1.17 -26.96
N ALA A 48 9.03 1.58 -26.27
CA ALA A 48 8.98 2.65 -25.24
C ALA A 48 7.49 3.02 -25.03
N GLY A 49 6.99 2.94 -23.79
CA GLY A 49 5.58 3.16 -23.43
C GLY A 49 5.09 4.59 -23.67
N MET A 50 4.82 4.93 -24.93
CA MET A 50 4.33 6.23 -25.35
C MET A 50 3.26 6.05 -26.43
N ASP A 51 2.00 6.23 -26.05
CA ASP A 51 0.89 6.26 -26.99
C ASP A 51 0.73 7.67 -27.58
N LEU A 52 0.49 7.83 -28.88
CA LEU A 52 0.26 9.14 -29.48
C LEU A 52 -1.06 9.73 -28.96
N ARG A 53 -1.01 10.80 -28.16
CA ARG A 53 -2.18 11.50 -27.62
C ARG A 53 -2.82 12.37 -28.69
N GLU A 54 -2.04 13.26 -29.30
CA GLU A 54 -2.50 14.20 -30.32
C GLU A 54 -1.33 14.77 -31.12
N ILE A 55 -1.63 15.30 -32.31
CA ILE A 55 -0.71 16.12 -33.10
C ILE A 55 -1.28 17.53 -33.10
N ARG A 56 -0.51 18.50 -32.60
CA ARG A 56 -0.90 19.92 -32.54
C ARG A 56 0.15 20.81 -33.17
N ALA A 57 -0.21 22.07 -33.44
CA ALA A 57 0.76 23.07 -33.88
C ALA A 57 1.86 23.25 -32.82
N PHE A 58 3.10 23.42 -33.28
CA PHE A 58 4.25 23.72 -32.45
C PHE A 58 4.06 25.05 -31.73
N ALA A 59 4.36 25.08 -30.43
CA ALA A 59 4.42 26.29 -29.63
C ALA A 59 5.86 26.49 -29.13
N GLU A 60 6.21 27.73 -28.86
CA GLU A 60 7.53 28.09 -28.33
C GLU A 60 7.75 27.40 -26.96
N GLY A 61 8.86 26.68 -26.84
CA GLY A 61 9.17 25.82 -25.67
C GLY A 61 8.90 24.32 -25.88
N ASP A 62 8.28 23.92 -27.00
CA ASP A 62 8.14 22.51 -27.35
C ASP A 62 9.48 21.86 -27.76
N ASP A 63 9.67 20.60 -27.38
CA ASP A 63 10.86 19.82 -27.77
C ASP A 63 10.84 19.51 -29.28
N ALA A 64 11.75 20.13 -30.04
CA ALA A 64 11.86 19.94 -31.48
C ALA A 64 12.07 18.48 -31.92
N ARG A 65 12.54 17.60 -31.03
CA ARG A 65 12.67 16.16 -31.31
C ARG A 65 11.33 15.44 -31.45
N ARG A 66 10.24 16.07 -31.02
CA ARG A 66 8.87 15.53 -31.09
C ARG A 66 8.09 16.05 -32.30
N ILE A 67 8.72 16.77 -33.23
CA ILE A 67 8.07 17.26 -34.43
C ILE A 67 7.56 16.08 -35.28
N ASP A 68 6.32 16.18 -35.76
CA ASP A 68 5.73 15.24 -36.71
C ASP A 68 6.07 15.67 -38.15
N PRO A 69 6.95 14.95 -38.86
CA PRO A 69 7.34 15.35 -40.21
C PRO A 69 6.17 15.24 -41.22
N ALA A 70 5.21 14.33 -41.02
CA ALA A 70 4.12 14.09 -41.96
C ALA A 70 3.00 15.14 -41.85
N ALA A 71 2.65 15.57 -40.63
CA ALA A 71 1.72 16.67 -40.41
C ALA A 71 2.36 18.00 -40.81
N THR A 72 3.65 18.19 -40.52
CA THR A 72 4.40 19.39 -40.94
C THR A 72 4.46 19.51 -42.47
N ALA A 73 4.77 18.42 -43.17
CA ALA A 73 4.80 18.42 -44.64
C ALA A 73 3.44 18.73 -45.28
N ARG A 74 2.34 18.26 -44.69
CA ARG A 74 0.98 18.49 -45.21
C ARG A 74 0.45 19.91 -44.96
N THR A 75 0.83 20.52 -43.85
CA THR A 75 0.28 21.83 -43.43
C THR A 75 1.23 22.99 -43.70
N GLY A 76 2.50 22.71 -44.02
CA GLY A 76 3.54 23.73 -44.18
C GLY A 76 3.94 24.43 -42.88
N SER A 77 3.40 24.01 -41.73
CA SER A 77 3.67 24.59 -40.41
C SER A 77 4.13 23.51 -39.43
N PRO A 78 5.09 23.77 -38.52
CA PRO A 78 5.59 22.75 -37.59
C PRO A 78 4.47 22.22 -36.68
N HIS A 79 4.35 20.89 -36.62
CA HIS A 79 3.44 20.19 -35.72
C HIS A 79 4.21 19.28 -34.77
N VAL A 80 3.77 19.15 -33.53
CA VAL A 80 4.41 18.34 -32.48
C VAL A 80 3.50 17.18 -32.11
N ARG A 81 4.10 15.98 -32.01
CA ARG A 81 3.47 14.78 -31.46
C ARG A 81 3.50 14.90 -29.93
N THR A 82 2.31 15.00 -29.34
CA THR A 82 2.16 14.86 -27.90
C THR A 82 1.89 13.40 -27.59
N PHE A 83 2.71 12.79 -26.74
CA PHE A 83 2.56 11.40 -26.33
C PHE A 83 1.89 11.33 -24.96
N HIS A 84 1.01 10.37 -24.78
CA HIS A 84 0.61 9.86 -23.48
C HIS A 84 1.73 8.98 -22.97
N GLU A 85 2.26 9.30 -21.79
CA GLU A 85 3.21 8.42 -21.12
C GLU A 85 2.40 7.21 -20.66
N ASP A 86 2.60 6.07 -21.33
CA ASP A 86 1.92 4.82 -21.03
C ASP A 86 2.60 4.26 -19.78
N ARG A 87 2.24 4.80 -18.62
CA ARG A 87 2.66 4.26 -17.34
C ARG A 87 1.73 3.11 -17.01
N ASP A 88 2.30 1.92 -16.88
CA ASP A 88 1.68 0.83 -16.14
C ASP A 88 1.51 1.28 -14.68
N ASP A 89 0.36 1.91 -14.35
CA ASP A 89 0.00 2.25 -12.98
C ASP A 89 -0.05 0.92 -12.19
N THR A 90 0.90 0.75 -11.29
CA THR A 90 1.08 -0.47 -10.53
C THR A 90 1.17 -0.12 -9.06
N VAL A 91 0.28 -0.69 -8.27
CA VAL A 91 0.22 -0.49 -6.83
C VAL A 91 0.53 -1.81 -6.13
N LEU A 92 1.57 -1.82 -5.30
CA LEU A 92 1.87 -2.94 -4.41
C LEU A 92 1.43 -2.59 -2.98
N LEU A 93 0.50 -3.37 -2.44
CA LEU A 93 0.01 -3.25 -1.07
C LEU A 93 0.82 -4.18 -0.15
N VAL A 94 1.36 -3.67 0.95
CA VAL A 94 2.12 -4.48 1.93
C VAL A 94 1.41 -4.38 3.28
N ALA A 95 0.75 -5.47 3.67
CA ALA A 95 0.03 -5.59 4.93
C ALA A 95 0.90 -6.24 5.99
N ASP A 96 1.08 -5.58 7.13
CA ASP A 96 1.77 -6.12 8.28
C ASP A 96 0.77 -6.71 9.29
N PHE A 97 0.86 -8.02 9.51
CA PHE A 97 0.10 -8.80 10.49
C PHE A 97 1.01 -9.44 11.55
N ARG A 98 2.23 -8.92 11.76
CA ARG A 98 3.10 -9.33 12.86
C ARG A 98 2.48 -8.98 14.22
N GLY A 99 3.01 -9.57 15.29
CA GLY A 99 2.55 -9.38 16.68
C GLY A 99 2.24 -7.92 17.08
N PRO A 100 3.13 -6.94 16.78
CA PRO A 100 2.90 -5.52 17.08
C PRO A 100 1.70 -4.86 16.38
N MET A 101 1.08 -5.55 15.41
CA MET A 101 -0.12 -5.12 14.69
C MET A 101 -1.40 -5.81 15.21
N LEU A 102 -1.28 -6.83 16.06
CA LEU A 102 -2.40 -7.65 16.56
C LEU A 102 -2.89 -7.17 17.94
N TRP A 103 -2.98 -5.85 18.11
CA TRP A 103 -3.54 -5.20 19.29
C TRP A 103 -4.29 -3.90 18.93
N GLY A 104 -5.12 -3.43 19.85
CA GLY A 104 -5.82 -2.14 19.80
C GLY A 104 -6.65 -1.93 21.08
N THR A 105 -6.86 -0.68 21.47
CA THR A 105 -7.79 -0.27 22.55
C THR A 105 -9.05 0.39 22.00
N GLY A 106 -9.03 0.78 20.72
CA GLY A 106 -10.18 1.33 20.01
C GLY A 106 -11.15 0.27 19.47
N SER A 107 -11.77 0.61 18.35
CA SER A 107 -12.81 -0.22 17.72
C SER A 107 -12.26 -1.46 17.00
N ARG A 108 -10.95 -1.50 16.73
CA ARG A 108 -10.31 -2.53 15.91
C ARG A 108 -8.82 -2.63 16.17
N LEU A 109 -8.23 -3.78 15.83
CA LEU A 109 -6.78 -3.97 15.85
C LEU A 109 -6.12 -3.12 14.74
N ARG A 110 -4.87 -2.70 14.97
CA ARG A 110 -4.07 -2.00 13.95
C ARG A 110 -3.97 -2.77 12.63
N SER A 111 -3.81 -4.09 12.70
CA SER A 111 -3.77 -4.99 11.54
C SER A 111 -5.06 -4.92 10.71
N VAL A 112 -6.21 -4.88 11.38
CA VAL A 112 -7.53 -4.75 10.73
C VAL A 112 -7.65 -3.36 10.11
N ALA A 113 -7.23 -2.31 10.81
CA ALA A 113 -7.20 -0.95 10.29
C ALA A 113 -6.32 -0.80 9.03
N ALA A 114 -5.10 -1.34 9.10
CA ALA A 114 -4.16 -1.40 7.98
C ALA A 114 -4.78 -2.08 6.76
N ALA A 115 -5.36 -3.27 6.93
CA ALA A 115 -5.95 -4.02 5.83
C ALA A 115 -7.11 -3.29 5.16
N HIS A 116 -7.97 -2.61 5.93
CA HIS A 116 -9.07 -1.82 5.37
C HIS A 116 -8.56 -0.65 4.51
N VAL A 117 -7.56 0.10 4.97
CA VAL A 117 -6.99 1.19 4.17
C VAL A 117 -6.30 0.67 2.92
N LEU A 118 -5.51 -0.39 3.03
CA LEU A 118 -4.89 -1.02 1.86
C LEU A 118 -5.93 -1.51 0.86
N ALA A 119 -7.01 -2.15 1.32
CA ALA A 119 -8.08 -2.62 0.44
C ALA A 119 -8.82 -1.47 -0.24
N ARG A 120 -9.14 -0.38 0.49
CA ARG A 120 -9.73 0.84 -0.08
C ARG A 120 -8.83 1.43 -1.16
N ARG A 121 -7.53 1.53 -0.91
CA ARG A 121 -6.52 2.02 -1.87
C ARG A 121 -6.38 1.09 -3.08
N GLY A 122 -6.45 -0.23 -2.87
CA GLY A 122 -6.50 -1.23 -3.93
C GLY A 122 -7.73 -1.08 -4.82
N TRP A 123 -8.92 -0.88 -4.24
CA TRP A 123 -10.14 -0.61 -5.01
C TRP A 123 -10.06 0.71 -5.79
N GLN A 124 -9.49 1.77 -5.21
CA GLN A 124 -9.20 3.02 -5.91
C GLN A 124 -8.25 2.80 -7.10
N ALA A 125 -7.20 2.02 -6.91
CA ALA A 125 -6.26 1.66 -7.98
C ALA A 125 -6.97 0.88 -9.11
N VAL A 126 -7.79 -0.11 -8.77
CA VAL A 126 -8.61 -0.84 -9.75
C VAL A 126 -9.56 0.09 -10.52
N ALA A 127 -10.16 1.08 -9.86
CA ALA A 127 -11.05 2.04 -10.52
C ALA A 127 -10.32 2.89 -11.57
N ARG A 128 -9.04 3.18 -11.34
CA ARG A 128 -8.15 3.87 -12.30
C ARG A 128 -7.61 2.97 -13.42
N GLY A 129 -7.84 1.65 -13.34
CA GLY A 129 -7.29 0.68 -14.29
C GLY A 129 -5.88 0.19 -13.96
N ALA A 130 -5.38 0.48 -12.75
CA ALA A 130 -4.06 0.04 -12.30
C ALA A 130 -3.99 -1.48 -12.09
N THR A 131 -2.79 -2.04 -12.19
CA THR A 131 -2.50 -3.37 -11.65
C THR A 131 -2.26 -3.27 -10.15
N VAL A 132 -2.81 -4.23 -9.39
CA VAL A 132 -2.67 -4.25 -7.93
C VAL A 132 -2.07 -5.57 -7.53
N GLY A 133 -0.96 -5.56 -6.80
CA GLY A 133 -0.39 -6.74 -6.13
C GLY A 133 -0.43 -6.58 -4.62
N ALA A 134 -0.12 -7.66 -3.89
CA ALA A 134 0.07 -7.54 -2.45
C ALA A 134 1.14 -8.46 -1.86
N LEU A 135 1.61 -8.04 -0.69
CA LEU A 135 2.38 -8.82 0.27
C LEU A 135 1.64 -8.81 1.60
N ALA A 136 1.53 -9.95 2.25
CA ALA A 136 1.12 -10.01 3.65
C ALA A 136 2.26 -10.62 4.48
N VAL A 137 2.62 -9.94 5.56
CA VAL A 137 3.73 -10.27 6.45
C VAL A 137 3.13 -10.76 7.76
N GLY A 138 3.47 -11.97 8.20
CA GLY A 138 3.01 -12.53 9.46
C GLY A 138 4.16 -13.16 10.24
N ALA A 139 3.87 -13.66 11.45
CA ALA A 139 4.88 -14.30 12.29
C ALA A 139 5.49 -15.57 11.67
N ARG A 140 4.72 -16.28 10.82
CA ARG A 140 5.10 -17.54 10.19
C ARG A 140 5.71 -17.38 8.79
N GLY A 141 5.77 -16.16 8.25
CA GLY A 141 6.39 -15.90 6.95
C GLY A 141 5.77 -14.74 6.18
N ILE A 142 5.93 -14.77 4.85
CA ILE A 142 5.45 -13.75 3.92
C ILE A 142 4.79 -14.44 2.71
N THR A 143 3.56 -14.05 2.38
CA THR A 143 2.93 -14.38 1.09
C THR A 143 3.00 -13.22 0.13
N ALA A 144 2.90 -13.54 -1.16
CA ALA A 144 2.82 -12.59 -2.23
C ALA A 144 1.73 -12.99 -3.22
N LEU A 145 0.97 -12.01 -3.70
CA LEU A 145 0.19 -12.12 -4.93
C LEU A 145 0.73 -11.11 -5.95
N PRO A 146 1.29 -11.57 -7.09
CA PRO A 146 1.77 -10.68 -8.15
C PRO A 146 0.65 -9.77 -8.67
N GLY A 147 1.03 -8.60 -9.18
CA GLY A 147 0.08 -7.60 -9.64
C GLY A 147 -0.73 -8.08 -10.85
N ALA A 148 -2.04 -7.93 -10.78
CA ALA A 148 -2.91 -8.00 -11.96
C ALA A 148 -4.04 -6.99 -11.88
N ALA A 149 -4.67 -6.72 -13.02
CA ALA A 149 -5.74 -5.74 -13.13
C ALA A 149 -7.12 -6.33 -12.78
N GLY A 150 -8.04 -5.44 -12.41
CA GLY A 150 -9.48 -5.71 -12.37
C GLY A 150 -10.02 -6.22 -11.04
N ALA A 151 -11.34 -6.07 -10.89
CA ALA A 151 -12.07 -6.41 -9.66
C ALA A 151 -11.97 -7.88 -9.22
N PRO A 152 -11.95 -8.89 -10.14
CA PRO A 152 -11.76 -10.28 -9.72
C PRO A 152 -10.39 -10.53 -9.08
N HIS A 153 -9.35 -9.83 -9.52
CA HIS A 153 -8.02 -9.92 -8.90
C HIS A 153 -8.02 -9.29 -7.51
N MET A 154 -8.56 -8.07 -7.38
CA MET A 154 -8.69 -7.42 -6.08
C MET A 154 -9.54 -8.22 -5.08
N SER A 155 -10.57 -8.92 -5.57
CA SER A 155 -11.36 -9.81 -4.72
C SER A 155 -10.51 -10.96 -4.16
N ARG A 156 -9.60 -11.54 -4.97
CA ARG A 156 -8.64 -12.55 -4.49
C ARG A 156 -7.67 -11.97 -3.46
N LEU A 157 -7.22 -10.72 -3.65
CA LEU A 157 -6.42 -10.01 -2.66
C LEU A 157 -7.14 -9.85 -1.32
N CYS A 158 -8.42 -9.43 -1.33
CA CYS A 158 -9.22 -9.33 -0.11
C CYS A 158 -9.30 -10.66 0.65
N HIS A 159 -9.50 -11.78 -0.05
CA HIS A 159 -9.51 -13.11 0.57
C HIS A 159 -8.13 -13.52 1.09
N LEU A 160 -7.05 -13.23 0.34
CA LEU A 160 -5.67 -13.49 0.78
C LEU A 160 -5.36 -12.76 2.09
N LEU A 161 -5.71 -11.47 2.18
CA LEU A 161 -5.48 -10.67 3.38
C LEU A 161 -6.25 -11.22 4.58
N ALA A 162 -7.52 -11.60 4.40
CA ALA A 162 -8.32 -12.20 5.47
C ALA A 162 -7.75 -13.56 5.94
N LEU A 163 -7.36 -14.42 5.00
CA LEU A 163 -6.73 -15.72 5.31
C LEU A 163 -5.43 -15.56 6.10
N TRP A 164 -4.57 -14.63 5.68
CA TRP A 164 -3.29 -14.37 6.36
C TRP A 164 -3.46 -13.68 7.71
N HIS A 165 -4.53 -12.90 7.87
CA HIS A 165 -4.87 -12.32 9.16
C HIS A 165 -5.35 -13.40 10.15
N ASP A 166 -6.20 -14.34 9.69
CA ASP A 166 -6.63 -15.49 10.50
C ASP A 166 -5.42 -16.32 10.96
N GLU A 167 -4.47 -16.61 10.06
CA GLU A 167 -3.22 -17.32 10.40
C GLU A 167 -2.40 -16.55 11.45
N ALA A 168 -2.30 -15.22 11.32
CA ALA A 168 -1.57 -14.38 12.25
C ALA A 168 -2.19 -14.38 13.66
N LEU A 169 -3.53 -14.35 13.73
CA LEU A 169 -4.26 -14.47 15.00
C LEU A 169 -4.02 -15.83 15.68
N GLU A 170 -4.03 -16.92 14.89
CA GLU A 170 -3.72 -18.26 15.39
C GLU A 170 -2.29 -18.34 15.93
N ALA A 171 -1.31 -17.89 15.15
CA ALA A 171 0.09 -17.87 15.56
C ALA A 171 0.32 -17.04 16.83
N ALA A 172 -0.35 -15.89 16.97
CA ALA A 172 -0.27 -15.06 18.16
C ALA A 172 -0.93 -15.72 19.39
N SER A 173 -2.00 -16.49 19.20
CA SER A 173 -2.64 -17.23 20.29
C SER A 173 -1.73 -18.35 20.83
N GLU A 174 -1.05 -19.07 19.93
CA GLU A 174 -0.09 -20.11 20.28
C GLU A 174 1.14 -19.53 20.99
N ALA A 175 1.70 -18.42 20.47
CA ALA A 175 2.83 -17.75 21.08
C ALA A 175 2.53 -17.26 22.51
N ARG A 176 1.32 -16.74 22.75
CA ARG A 176 0.85 -16.35 24.09
C ARG A 176 0.74 -17.54 25.04
N ALA A 177 0.32 -18.71 24.54
CA ALA A 177 0.26 -19.93 25.34
C ALA A 177 1.64 -20.51 25.66
N ALA A 178 2.65 -20.24 24.81
CA ALA A 178 3.99 -20.79 24.93
C ALA A 178 4.98 -19.92 25.74
N GLU A 179 4.57 -18.77 26.28
CA GLU A 179 5.41 -17.81 27.04
C GLU A 179 6.75 -17.42 26.35
N GLY A 180 6.87 -17.61 25.04
CA GLY A 180 8.07 -17.29 24.29
C GLY A 180 8.10 -15.81 23.88
N PRO A 181 9.27 -15.14 23.87
CA PRO A 181 9.40 -13.84 23.23
C PRO A 181 9.09 -14.04 21.74
N GLY A 182 7.91 -13.57 21.32
CA GLY A 182 7.52 -13.58 19.92
C GLY A 182 8.58 -12.83 19.13
N GLY A 183 9.24 -13.52 18.20
CA GLY A 183 10.27 -12.91 17.36
C GLY A 183 9.65 -11.80 16.53
N ASP A 184 10.00 -10.55 16.86
CA ASP A 184 9.68 -9.37 16.05
C ASP A 184 10.61 -9.38 14.82
N GLY A 185 10.35 -10.31 13.89
CA GLY A 185 11.09 -10.38 12.63
C GLY A 185 10.96 -9.04 11.89
N GLY A 186 12.08 -8.42 11.54
CA GLY A 186 12.12 -7.12 10.84
C GLY A 186 11.43 -7.13 9.48
N LEU A 187 11.17 -5.95 8.91
CA LEU A 187 10.46 -5.82 7.63
C LEU A 187 11.38 -6.06 6.41
N THR A 188 12.68 -6.22 6.63
CA THR A 188 13.72 -6.33 5.61
C THR A 188 13.37 -7.33 4.52
N GLU A 189 12.97 -8.56 4.86
CA GLU A 189 12.64 -9.56 3.84
C GLU A 189 11.44 -9.14 2.98
N ALA A 190 10.40 -8.56 3.61
CA ALA A 190 9.24 -8.06 2.91
C ALA A 190 9.60 -6.90 1.97
N LEU A 191 10.48 -5.99 2.40
CA LEU A 191 10.98 -4.89 1.58
C LEU A 191 11.80 -5.39 0.38
N VAL A 192 12.64 -6.41 0.59
CA VAL A 192 13.40 -7.05 -0.50
C VAL A 192 12.45 -7.76 -1.48
N ARG A 193 11.43 -8.46 -1.00
CA ARG A 193 10.39 -9.07 -1.85
C ARG A 193 9.59 -8.00 -2.60
N ALA A 194 9.23 -6.90 -1.94
CA ALA A 194 8.51 -5.78 -2.54
C ALA A 194 9.31 -5.15 -3.69
N ALA A 195 10.63 -5.01 -3.53
CA ALA A 195 11.50 -4.47 -4.57
C ALA A 195 11.59 -5.37 -5.82
N ARG A 196 11.29 -6.66 -5.70
CA ARG A 196 11.21 -7.60 -6.83
C ARG A 196 9.83 -7.60 -7.51
N LEU A 197 8.75 -7.42 -6.74
CA LEU A 197 7.38 -7.48 -7.23
C LEU A 197 6.91 -6.16 -7.85
N ALA A 198 7.25 -5.03 -7.24
CA ALA A 198 6.85 -3.72 -7.75
C ALA A 198 7.77 -3.32 -8.92
N PRO A 199 7.25 -2.96 -10.10
CA PRO A 199 8.06 -2.42 -11.18
C PRO A 199 8.66 -1.06 -10.80
N SER A 200 9.65 -0.59 -11.57
CA SER A 200 10.12 0.80 -11.45
C SER A 200 9.01 1.77 -11.87
N GLY A 201 8.86 2.87 -11.13
CA GLY A 201 7.79 3.86 -11.32
C GLY A 201 6.51 3.53 -10.55
N GLY A 202 6.34 2.29 -10.07
CA GLY A 202 5.18 1.87 -9.30
C GLY A 202 5.07 2.50 -7.92
N GLU A 203 3.87 2.43 -7.35
CA GLU A 203 3.58 2.81 -5.97
C GLU A 203 3.69 1.58 -5.05
N VAL A 204 4.29 1.75 -3.88
CA VAL A 204 4.31 0.73 -2.82
C VAL A 204 3.74 1.34 -1.55
N MET A 205 2.66 0.77 -1.06
CA MET A 205 2.00 1.21 0.16
C MET A 205 2.20 0.18 1.25
N ILE A 206 2.87 0.57 2.34
CA ILE A 206 3.26 -0.31 3.44
C ILE A 206 2.47 0.10 4.67
N ALA A 207 1.53 -0.73 5.12
CA ALA A 207 0.80 -0.47 6.35
C ALA A 207 1.42 -1.25 7.51
N THR A 208 2.04 -0.54 8.44
CA THR A 208 2.80 -1.10 9.58
C THR A 208 2.79 -0.15 10.77
N GLY A 209 3.09 -0.65 11.96
CA GLY A 209 3.13 0.12 13.20
C GLY A 209 4.39 0.97 13.36
N PRO A 210 4.46 1.80 14.40
CA PRO A 210 5.60 2.71 14.62
C PRO A 210 6.90 1.95 14.87
N ASP A 211 6.82 0.79 15.51
CA ASP A 211 7.93 -0.13 15.77
C ASP A 211 8.23 -1.04 14.57
N GLY A 212 7.44 -0.95 13.50
CA GLY A 212 7.48 -1.86 12.38
C GLY A 212 8.63 -1.63 11.40
N VAL A 213 9.27 -0.45 11.43
CA VAL A 213 10.46 -0.09 10.65
C VAL A 213 11.63 0.17 11.59
N ALA A 214 12.44 -0.88 11.77
CA ALA A 214 13.66 -0.78 12.56
C ALA A 214 14.79 -0.15 11.72
N PRO A 215 15.84 0.41 12.37
CA PRO A 215 17.01 0.93 11.65
C PRO A 215 17.65 -0.08 10.67
N VAL A 216 17.58 -1.38 10.98
CA VAL A 216 18.07 -2.45 10.11
C VAL A 216 17.31 -2.56 8.77
N ASP A 217 16.05 -2.09 8.73
CA ASP A 217 15.21 -2.13 7.54
C ASP A 217 15.48 -0.96 6.58
N GLU A 218 16.12 0.11 7.06
CA GLU A 218 16.34 1.36 6.30
C GLU A 218 17.09 1.15 4.97
N PRO A 219 18.16 0.33 4.88
CA PRO A 219 18.84 0.08 3.61
C PRO A 219 17.93 -0.60 2.57
N ALA A 220 17.07 -1.52 3.00
CA ALA A 220 16.11 -2.18 2.12
C ALA A 220 15.00 -1.22 1.69
N LEU A 221 14.52 -0.39 2.62
CA LEU A 221 13.51 0.63 2.37
C LEU A 221 14.02 1.72 1.40
N ALA A 222 15.24 2.22 1.62
CA ALA A 222 15.91 3.17 0.74
C ALA A 222 16.04 2.61 -0.69
N ARG A 223 16.46 1.35 -0.82
CA ARG A 223 16.58 0.69 -2.12
C ARG A 223 15.24 0.53 -2.83
N LEU A 224 14.17 0.26 -2.10
CA LEU A 224 12.82 0.23 -2.63
C LEU A 224 12.41 1.61 -3.17
N ALA A 225 12.64 2.68 -2.39
CA ALA A 225 12.25 4.06 -2.68
C ALA A 225 13.04 4.72 -3.83
N ARG A 226 14.23 4.23 -4.19
CA ARG A 226 15.06 4.81 -5.26
C ARG A 226 14.37 4.90 -6.63
N ARG A 227 13.45 3.99 -6.94
CA ARG A 227 12.78 3.92 -8.25
C ARG A 227 11.26 3.85 -8.15
N ARG A 228 10.68 4.03 -6.95
CA ARG A 228 9.26 3.79 -6.67
C ARG A 228 8.75 4.84 -5.70
N ARG A 229 7.45 5.11 -5.77
CA ARG A 229 6.79 5.96 -4.79
C ARG A 229 6.43 5.10 -3.59
N VAL A 230 7.16 5.24 -2.49
CA VAL A 230 6.92 4.44 -1.29
C VAL A 230 6.17 5.30 -0.28
N ARG A 231 5.03 4.79 0.18
CA ARG A 231 4.20 5.38 1.22
C ARG A 231 4.09 4.42 2.38
N LEU A 232 4.45 4.88 3.57
CA LEU A 232 4.21 4.17 4.81
C LEU A 232 2.92 4.68 5.43
N VAL A 233 2.00 3.78 5.69
CA VAL A 233 0.71 4.02 6.30
C VAL A 233 0.77 3.53 7.74
N LEU A 234 0.59 4.44 8.69
CA LEU A 234 0.79 4.21 10.11
C LEU A 234 -0.56 4.24 10.84
N PRO A 235 -1.22 3.09 11.07
CA PRO A 235 -2.41 3.00 11.89
C PRO A 235 -2.03 3.18 13.37
N LEU A 236 -2.46 4.30 13.95
CA LEU A 236 -2.30 4.57 15.38
C LEU A 236 -3.58 4.25 16.13
N ASP A 237 -3.40 3.65 17.30
CA ASP A 237 -4.49 3.35 18.22
C ASP A 237 -4.90 4.61 19.02
N PRO A 238 -6.17 4.75 19.46
CA PRO A 238 -6.59 5.91 20.26
C PRO A 238 -5.73 6.18 21.50
N ILE A 239 -5.22 5.13 22.16
CA ILE A 239 -4.36 5.30 23.34
C ILE A 239 -3.01 5.96 23.00
N GLU A 240 -2.58 5.90 21.75
CA GLU A 240 -1.32 6.50 21.30
C GLU A 240 -1.49 7.93 20.83
N THR A 241 -2.68 8.32 20.39
CA THR A 241 -2.95 9.68 19.94
C THR A 241 -3.50 10.54 21.08
N ALA A 242 -4.36 9.98 21.91
CA ALA A 242 -5.01 10.64 23.03
C ALA A 242 -5.10 9.70 24.25
N PRO A 243 -3.96 9.37 24.90
CA PRO A 243 -3.98 8.57 26.11
C PRO A 243 -4.81 9.22 27.22
N PRO A 244 -5.46 8.43 28.09
CA PRO A 244 -6.20 8.97 29.21
C PRO A 244 -5.24 9.71 30.18
N PRO A 245 -5.68 10.82 30.80
CA PRO A 245 -4.83 11.63 31.68
C PRO A 245 -4.48 10.92 33.00
N ALA A 246 -5.28 9.91 33.37
CA ALA A 246 -5.07 9.13 34.59
C ALA A 246 -3.89 8.15 34.41
N PRO A 247 -3.08 7.92 35.46
CA PRO A 247 -2.08 6.87 35.46
C PRO A 247 -2.74 5.50 35.22
N LEU A 248 -2.19 4.72 34.29
CA LEU A 248 -2.63 3.36 34.01
C LEU A 248 -1.68 2.33 34.63
N PRO A 249 -2.18 1.18 35.09
CA PRO A 249 -1.33 0.06 35.43
C PRO A 249 -0.69 -0.50 34.16
N VAL A 250 0.64 -0.37 34.05
CA VAL A 250 1.43 -0.90 32.94
C VAL A 250 2.25 -2.08 33.44
N ARG A 251 2.13 -3.20 32.72
CA ARG A 251 2.95 -4.40 32.96
C ARG A 251 3.78 -4.72 31.73
N ALA A 252 5.09 -4.80 31.89
CA ALA A 252 6.05 -5.18 30.86
C ALA A 252 6.99 -6.25 31.43
N GLY A 253 6.75 -7.52 31.10
CA GLY A 253 7.42 -8.64 31.77
C GLY A 253 7.15 -8.62 33.27
N ALA A 254 8.22 -8.67 34.07
CA ALA A 254 8.14 -8.60 35.54
C ALA A 254 7.88 -7.17 36.08
N LEU A 255 8.06 -6.13 35.26
CA LEU A 255 7.84 -4.75 35.67
C LEU A 255 6.33 -4.48 35.74
N ALA A 256 5.83 -4.08 36.90
CA ALA A 256 4.47 -3.56 37.08
C ALA A 256 4.53 -2.20 37.78
N ARG A 257 4.00 -1.14 37.15
CA ARG A 257 3.95 0.21 37.73
C ARG A 257 2.74 0.99 37.22
N LEU A 258 2.31 1.99 37.99
CA LEU A 258 1.44 3.03 37.45
C LEU A 258 2.28 3.97 36.58
N ALA A 259 1.86 4.21 35.35
CA ALA A 259 2.51 5.13 34.44
C ALA A 259 1.47 6.00 33.73
N ARG A 260 1.83 7.26 33.46
CA ARG A 260 1.08 8.11 32.54
C ARG A 260 1.62 7.86 31.14
N LEU A 261 0.73 7.58 30.20
CA LEU A 261 1.08 7.44 28.81
C LEU A 261 1.14 8.83 28.16
N CYS A 262 2.10 9.03 27.27
CA CYS A 262 2.22 10.24 26.47
C CYS A 262 1.79 9.93 25.03
N PRO A 263 1.20 10.89 24.30
CA PRO A 263 0.95 10.74 22.88
C PRO A 263 2.23 10.36 22.14
N LEU A 264 2.11 9.50 21.14
CA LEU A 264 3.22 9.07 20.31
C LEU A 264 3.70 10.21 19.41
N GLU A 265 4.98 10.57 19.52
CA GLU A 265 5.60 11.54 18.62
C GLU A 265 5.97 10.88 17.29
N THR A 266 5.27 11.24 16.22
CA THR A 266 5.55 10.72 14.87
C THR A 266 6.60 11.55 14.11
N ALA A 267 6.92 12.76 14.58
CA ALA A 267 7.84 13.67 13.89
C ALA A 267 9.26 13.09 13.66
N PRO A 268 9.88 12.39 14.63
CA PRO A 268 11.19 11.76 14.42
C PRO A 268 11.15 10.66 13.34
N LEU A 269 10.11 9.82 13.36
CA LEU A 269 9.90 8.78 12.35
C LEU A 269 9.65 9.41 10.97
N ALA A 270 8.82 10.45 10.89
CA ALA A 270 8.55 11.17 9.65
C ALA A 270 9.82 11.81 9.06
N ALA A 271 10.71 12.34 9.91
CA ALA A 271 11.99 12.90 9.48
C ALA A 271 12.92 11.82 8.91
N ARG A 272 13.05 10.68 9.61
CA ARG A 272 13.82 9.51 9.14
C ARG A 272 13.30 9.01 7.79
N LEU A 273 11.99 8.81 7.65
CA LEU A 273 11.37 8.33 6.41
C LEU A 273 11.54 9.30 5.24
N ARG A 274 11.41 10.61 5.48
CA ARG A 274 11.64 11.65 4.46
C ARG A 274 13.07 11.62 3.93
N ALA A 275 14.08 11.39 4.78
CA ALA A 275 15.47 11.23 4.35
C ALA A 275 15.67 10.04 3.39
N LEU A 276 14.78 9.05 3.44
CA LEU A 276 14.78 7.87 2.57
C LEU A 276 13.85 8.01 1.35
N ASN A 277 13.29 9.20 1.10
CA ASN A 277 12.28 9.45 0.07
C ASN A 277 10.99 8.62 0.26
N VAL A 278 10.62 8.37 1.52
CA VAL A 278 9.38 7.68 1.90
C VAL A 278 8.41 8.67 2.53
N THR A 279 7.16 8.64 2.07
CA THR A 279 6.09 9.48 2.62
C THR A 279 5.40 8.76 3.78
N LEU A 280 5.16 9.44 4.89
CA LEU A 280 4.37 8.91 6.02
C LEU A 280 2.92 9.44 5.94
N GLU A 281 1.95 8.53 6.01
CA GLU A 281 0.53 8.82 6.17
C GLU A 281 0.07 8.23 7.50
N VAL A 282 -0.30 9.08 8.46
CA VAL A 282 -0.83 8.63 9.76
C VAL A 282 -2.33 8.43 9.63
N LEU A 283 -2.83 7.28 10.10
CA LEU A 283 -4.25 6.99 10.17
C LEU A 283 -4.71 7.06 11.62
N SER A 284 -5.73 7.87 11.88
CA SER A 284 -6.51 7.83 13.12
C SER A 284 -7.67 6.83 12.99
N ASP A 285 -8.18 6.35 14.13
CA ASP A 285 -9.27 5.36 14.18
C ASP A 285 -10.57 5.88 13.51
N ASP A 286 -10.73 7.20 13.32
CA ASP A 286 -11.90 7.78 12.62
C ASP A 286 -11.79 7.76 11.08
N SER A 287 -10.61 7.42 10.53
CA SER A 287 -10.29 7.65 9.11
C SER A 287 -10.55 6.44 8.18
N VAL A 288 -11.07 5.33 8.70
CA VAL A 288 -11.13 4.05 7.96
C VAL A 288 -12.54 3.49 7.92
#